data_AF-A0A1Y4LE11-F1
#
_entry.id   AF-A0A1Y4LE11-F1
#
_cell.length_a   1.000
_cell.length_b   1.000
_cell.length_c   1.000
_cell.angle_alpha   90.00
_cell.angle_beta   90.00
_cell.angle_gamma   90.00
#
_symmetry.space_group_name_H-M   'P 1'
#
loop_
_entity.id
_entity.type
_entity.pdbx_description
1 polymer ?
#
loop_
_entity_poly.entity_id
_entity_poly.type
_entity_poly.pdbx_seq_one_letter_code
_entity_poly.pdbx_strand_id
1 'polypeptide(L)'
;MDVVKLPKKARMVCYEIMDGKEGALDTLESFSDKYPHQVAAVKAEVAYFNLDYEKALALDLTILPWLEEWYYSNVSDEHMIAMTVAAIQLHREQELIEALMKEQARIRAENGLPQRDRFCDILMDYLKRGVMPFADNDKNYPYHEPEEPQTKEQLWAKLVEQNKKLSPDDPDARRKLYNHCCMFGTARDAVDLFEEIQGVPMADSSYRDAIARYLYLGEQEKALQTAERLATSRLWAVAGPTQVRPMSFFEDPNLREFLLEPESLRRIREAALIDNGTLTRK
;
A
#
# COMPACT_ATOMS: atom_id res chain seq x y z
N MET A 1 -8.69 -9.57 -21.98
CA MET A 1 -9.57 -8.40 -21.74
C MET A 1 -8.83 -7.14 -22.16
N ASP A 2 -9.52 -6.09 -22.62
CA ASP A 2 -8.87 -4.84 -23.05
C ASP A 2 -8.75 -3.84 -21.90
N VAL A 3 -7.64 -3.11 -21.86
CA VAL A 3 -7.42 -2.03 -20.90
C VAL A 3 -8.41 -0.88 -21.14
N VAL A 4 -9.11 -0.46 -20.09
CA VAL A 4 -10.09 0.62 -20.13
C VAL A 4 -9.44 1.96 -19.81
N LYS A 5 -9.57 2.92 -20.74
CA LYS A 5 -9.06 4.28 -20.55
C LYS A 5 -10.17 5.23 -20.12
N LEU A 6 -10.08 5.74 -18.89
CA LEU A 6 -11.05 6.71 -18.37
C LEU A 6 -10.97 8.08 -19.08
N PRO A 7 -12.12 8.71 -19.40
CA PRO A 7 -12.17 10.04 -19.97
C PRO A 7 -11.70 11.07 -18.95
N LYS A 8 -11.17 12.21 -19.42
CA LYS A 8 -10.63 13.27 -18.54
C LYS A 8 -11.58 13.66 -17.41
N LYS A 9 -12.89 13.78 -17.70
CA LYS A 9 -13.90 14.14 -16.69
C LYS A 9 -13.97 13.12 -15.55
N ALA A 10 -14.02 11.82 -15.85
CA ALA A 10 -14.03 10.77 -14.82
C ALA A 10 -12.73 10.76 -14.01
N ARG A 11 -11.57 10.95 -14.67
CA ARG A 11 -10.28 11.05 -13.99
C ARG A 11 -10.22 12.21 -12.99
N MET A 12 -10.74 13.38 -13.37
CA MET A 12 -10.82 14.54 -12.47
C MET A 12 -11.69 14.24 -11.24
N VAL A 13 -12.82 13.55 -11.41
CA VAL A 13 -13.68 13.17 -10.28
C VAL A 13 -12.97 12.20 -9.34
N CYS A 14 -12.16 11.27 -9.85
CA CYS A 14 -11.36 10.41 -8.99
C CYS A 14 -10.34 11.20 -8.16
N TYR A 15 -9.68 12.21 -8.74
CA TYR A 15 -8.80 13.11 -7.97
C TYR A 15 -9.57 13.94 -6.94
N GLU A 16 -10.80 14.36 -7.24
CA GLU A 16 -11.66 15.01 -6.25
C GLU A 16 -12.02 14.08 -5.09
N ILE A 17 -12.24 12.79 -5.33
CA ILE A 17 -12.47 11.77 -4.30
C ILE A 17 -11.19 11.52 -3.47
N MET A 18 -10.04 11.46 -4.14
CA MET A 18 -8.72 11.39 -3.50
C MET A 18 -8.51 12.55 -2.53
N ASP A 19 -8.88 13.77 -2.94
CA ASP A 19 -8.80 15.00 -2.14
C ASP A 19 -9.93 15.16 -1.11
N GLY A 20 -10.86 14.19 -1.02
CA GLY A 20 -11.93 14.21 -0.02
C GLY A 20 -13.06 15.21 -0.29
N LYS A 21 -13.23 15.63 -1.55
CA LYS A 21 -14.29 16.57 -1.94
C LYS A 21 -15.68 15.96 -1.73
N GLU A 22 -16.52 16.67 -0.99
CA GLU A 22 -17.93 16.29 -0.74
C GLU A 22 -18.72 16.17 -2.06
N GLY A 23 -19.58 15.15 -2.18
CA GLY A 23 -20.40 14.90 -3.38
C GLY A 23 -19.64 14.36 -4.60
N ALA A 24 -18.31 14.18 -4.53
CA ALA A 24 -17.54 13.65 -5.65
C ALA A 24 -17.90 12.18 -5.98
N LEU A 25 -18.27 11.38 -4.98
CA LEU A 25 -18.78 10.02 -5.20
C LEU A 25 -20.10 9.99 -5.97
N ASP A 26 -21.03 10.89 -5.67
CA ASP A 26 -22.30 11.00 -6.41
C ASP A 26 -22.05 11.43 -7.85
N THR A 27 -21.07 12.32 -8.05
CA THR A 27 -20.64 12.72 -9.39
C THR A 27 -20.01 11.55 -10.15
N LEU A 28 -19.23 10.69 -9.47
CA LEU A 28 -18.64 9.49 -10.06
C LEU A 28 -19.71 8.50 -10.53
N GLU A 29 -20.81 8.38 -9.78
CA GLU A 29 -21.92 7.48 -10.11
C GLU A 29 -22.52 7.79 -11.50
N SER A 30 -22.45 9.04 -11.98
CA SER A 30 -22.90 9.39 -13.34
C SER A 30 -22.11 8.70 -14.47
N PHE A 31 -20.99 8.04 -14.16
CA PHE A 31 -20.17 7.28 -15.10
C PHE A 31 -20.45 5.77 -15.05
N SER A 32 -21.31 5.26 -14.16
CA SER A 32 -21.49 3.83 -13.92
C SER A 32 -22.05 3.06 -15.11
N ASP A 33 -22.88 3.69 -15.95
CA ASP A 33 -23.39 3.07 -17.19
C ASP A 33 -22.28 2.70 -18.18
N LYS A 34 -21.18 3.48 -18.21
CA LYS A 34 -20.10 3.32 -19.20
C LYS A 34 -18.83 2.72 -18.62
N TYR A 35 -18.57 2.93 -17.34
CA TYR A 35 -17.36 2.46 -16.65
C TYR A 35 -17.71 1.80 -15.32
N PRO A 36 -18.60 0.79 -15.31
CA PRO A 36 -19.15 0.22 -14.07
C PRO A 36 -18.05 -0.34 -13.16
N HIS A 37 -17.04 -1.00 -13.73
CA HIS A 37 -15.97 -1.63 -12.96
C HIS A 37 -15.03 -0.61 -12.32
N GLN A 38 -14.68 0.46 -13.04
CA GLN A 38 -13.84 1.52 -12.49
C GLN A 38 -14.58 2.32 -11.41
N VAL A 39 -15.88 2.57 -11.58
CA VAL A 39 -16.71 3.21 -10.56
C VAL A 39 -16.80 2.33 -9.31
N ALA A 40 -17.01 1.02 -9.48
CA ALA A 40 -17.06 0.07 -8.37
C ALA A 40 -15.72 -0.04 -7.63
N ALA A 41 -14.59 -0.07 -8.34
CA ALA A 41 -13.25 -0.08 -7.73
C ALA A 41 -13.02 1.15 -6.84
N VAL A 42 -13.28 2.35 -7.36
CA VAL A 42 -13.14 3.60 -6.57
C VAL A 42 -14.06 3.59 -5.34
N LYS A 43 -15.29 3.07 -5.48
CA LYS A 43 -16.22 2.92 -4.35
C LYS A 43 -15.72 1.89 -3.33
N ALA A 44 -15.06 0.82 -3.77
CA ALA A 44 -14.47 -0.18 -2.90
C ALA A 44 -13.33 0.43 -2.09
N GLU A 45 -12.40 1.16 -2.73
CA GLU A 45 -11.31 1.87 -2.03
C GLU A 45 -11.84 2.83 -0.96
N VAL A 46 -12.88 3.61 -1.27
CA VAL A 46 -13.50 4.49 -0.27
C VAL A 46 -14.17 3.70 0.85
N ALA A 47 -14.80 2.56 0.55
CA ALA A 47 -15.43 1.70 1.55
C ALA A 47 -14.39 1.07 2.50
N TYR A 48 -13.27 0.56 1.99
CA TYR A 48 -12.16 0.05 2.80
C TYR A 48 -11.70 1.08 3.82
N PHE A 49 -11.44 2.31 3.38
CA PHE A 49 -10.96 3.38 4.26
C PHE A 49 -12.06 3.99 5.13
N ASN A 50 -13.31 3.59 4.98
CA ASN A 50 -14.42 3.96 5.85
C ASN A 50 -14.81 2.84 6.84
N LEU A 51 -13.99 1.79 6.99
CA LEU A 51 -14.28 0.59 7.78
C LEU A 51 -15.50 -0.20 7.29
N ASP A 52 -16.00 0.08 6.10
CA ASP A 52 -17.13 -0.61 5.51
C ASP A 52 -16.63 -1.81 4.68
N TYR A 53 -15.97 -2.73 5.37
CA TYR A 53 -15.35 -3.91 4.77
C TYR A 53 -16.36 -4.81 4.05
N GLU A 54 -17.60 -4.86 4.55
CA GLU A 54 -18.66 -5.66 3.93
C GLU A 54 -19.00 -5.13 2.54
N LYS A 55 -19.21 -3.81 2.42
CA LYS A 55 -19.45 -3.16 1.14
C LYS A 55 -18.22 -3.21 0.23
N ALA A 56 -17.02 -2.99 0.79
CA ALA A 56 -15.78 -3.03 0.03
C ALA A 56 -15.57 -4.40 -0.62
N LEU A 57 -15.70 -5.48 0.17
CA LEU A 57 -15.59 -6.85 -0.32
C LEU A 57 -16.65 -7.18 -1.38
N ALA A 58 -17.90 -6.75 -1.19
CA ALA A 58 -18.96 -6.98 -2.17
C ALA A 58 -18.70 -6.29 -3.53
N LEU A 59 -18.19 -5.06 -3.49
CA LEU A 59 -17.81 -4.32 -4.71
C LEU A 59 -16.62 -4.99 -5.41
N ASP A 60 -15.60 -5.39 -4.66
CA ASP A 60 -14.41 -6.05 -5.18
C ASP A 60 -14.71 -7.43 -5.79
N LEU A 61 -15.57 -8.24 -5.14
CA LEU A 61 -16.04 -9.50 -5.69
C LEU A 61 -16.79 -9.31 -7.01
N THR A 62 -17.53 -8.21 -7.16
CA THR A 62 -18.26 -7.88 -8.39
C THR A 62 -17.31 -7.58 -9.55
N ILE A 63 -16.22 -6.86 -9.27
CA ILE A 63 -15.23 -6.49 -10.30
C ILE A 63 -14.12 -7.50 -10.47
N LEU A 64 -14.04 -8.54 -9.63
CA LEU A 64 -12.98 -9.54 -9.69
C LEU A 64 -12.75 -10.05 -11.12
N PRO A 65 -13.74 -10.47 -11.92
CA PRO A 65 -13.46 -10.92 -13.30
C PRO A 65 -12.84 -9.87 -14.23
N TRP A 66 -12.95 -8.59 -13.86
CA TRP A 66 -12.65 -7.42 -14.67
C TRP A 66 -11.38 -6.68 -14.26
N LEU A 67 -10.63 -7.13 -13.24
CA LEU A 67 -9.41 -6.44 -12.79
C LEU A 67 -8.29 -6.37 -13.85
N GLU A 68 -8.41 -7.13 -14.94
CA GLU A 68 -7.56 -7.00 -16.14
C GLU A 68 -7.85 -5.76 -16.99
N GLU A 69 -8.90 -4.99 -16.71
CA GLU A 69 -9.18 -3.71 -17.38
C GLU A 69 -8.18 -2.60 -16.99
N TRP A 70 -7.35 -2.81 -15.97
CA TRP A 70 -6.32 -1.88 -15.56
C TRP A 70 -5.00 -2.16 -16.26
N TYR A 71 -4.37 -1.09 -16.79
CA TYR A 71 -3.04 -1.19 -17.40
C TYR A 71 -1.96 -1.59 -16.39
N TYR A 72 -2.07 -1.08 -15.17
CA TYR A 72 -1.09 -1.29 -14.12
C TYR A 72 -1.53 -2.45 -13.22
N SER A 73 -0.71 -3.49 -13.15
CA SER A 73 -1.04 -4.72 -12.41
C SER A 73 -1.21 -4.48 -10.91
N ASN A 74 -0.51 -3.49 -10.34
CA ASN A 74 -0.61 -3.21 -8.91
C ASN A 74 -2.03 -2.80 -8.50
N VAL A 75 -2.82 -2.13 -9.35
CA VAL A 75 -4.23 -1.84 -8.99
C VAL A 75 -5.01 -3.14 -8.82
N SER A 76 -4.87 -4.10 -9.75
CA SER A 76 -5.49 -5.41 -9.62
C SER A 76 -5.01 -6.13 -8.36
N ASP A 77 -3.69 -6.17 -8.14
CA ASP A 77 -3.09 -6.92 -7.05
C ASP A 77 -3.46 -6.33 -5.68
N GLU A 78 -3.42 -5.00 -5.53
CA GLU A 78 -3.78 -4.27 -4.32
C GLU A 78 -5.25 -4.51 -3.92
N HIS A 79 -6.18 -4.47 -4.89
CA HIS A 79 -7.59 -4.82 -4.63
C HIS A 79 -7.74 -6.28 -4.20
N MET A 80 -7.07 -7.21 -4.88
CA MET A 80 -7.12 -8.64 -4.54
C MET A 80 -6.53 -8.93 -3.14
N ILE A 81 -5.53 -8.18 -2.71
CA ILE A 81 -4.98 -8.27 -1.35
C ILE A 81 -5.95 -7.66 -0.34
N ALA A 82 -6.48 -6.46 -0.59
CA ALA A 82 -7.42 -5.80 0.30
C ALA A 82 -8.70 -6.64 0.52
N MET A 83 -9.25 -7.25 -0.53
CA MET A 83 -10.43 -8.14 -0.38
C MET A 83 -10.09 -9.40 0.40
N THR A 84 -8.85 -9.89 0.31
CA THR A 84 -8.37 -11.03 1.09
C THR A 84 -8.31 -10.67 2.58
N VAL A 85 -7.74 -9.52 2.92
CA VAL A 85 -7.70 -9.01 4.30
C VAL A 85 -9.12 -8.80 4.84
N ALA A 86 -10.02 -8.20 4.06
CA ALA A 86 -11.41 -7.99 4.47
C ALA A 86 -12.19 -9.30 4.63
N ALA A 87 -11.98 -10.29 3.76
CA ALA A 87 -12.62 -11.59 3.90
C ALA A 87 -12.20 -12.29 5.21
N ILE A 88 -10.92 -12.19 5.60
CA ILE A 88 -10.43 -12.70 6.89
C ILE A 88 -11.09 -11.94 8.04
N GLN A 89 -11.09 -10.61 8.00
CA GLN A 89 -11.69 -9.76 9.04
C GLN A 89 -13.18 -10.02 9.23
N LEU A 90 -13.90 -10.36 8.16
CA LEU A 90 -15.34 -10.62 8.17
C LEU A 90 -15.69 -12.11 8.38
N HIS A 91 -14.70 -13.00 8.51
CA HIS A 91 -14.91 -14.45 8.54
C HIS A 91 -15.67 -15.00 7.32
N ARG A 92 -15.33 -14.47 6.14
CA ARG A 92 -15.91 -14.80 4.82
C ARG A 92 -14.87 -15.44 3.89
N GLU A 93 -13.85 -16.08 4.44
CA GLU A 93 -12.73 -16.65 3.68
C GLU A 93 -13.20 -17.68 2.66
N GLN A 94 -14.17 -18.51 3.01
CA GLN A 94 -14.71 -19.55 2.12
C GLN A 94 -15.37 -18.97 0.86
N GLU A 95 -16.10 -17.86 0.99
CA GLU A 95 -16.73 -17.19 -0.15
C GLU A 95 -15.68 -16.66 -1.13
N LEU A 96 -14.62 -16.03 -0.60
CA LEU A 96 -13.55 -15.53 -1.44
C LEU A 96 -12.75 -16.66 -2.09
N ILE A 97 -12.51 -17.78 -1.39
CA ILE A 97 -11.90 -18.98 -1.98
C ILE A 97 -12.72 -19.47 -3.18
N GLU A 98 -14.04 -19.56 -3.05
CA GLU A 98 -14.92 -19.98 -4.15
C GLU A 98 -14.90 -19.00 -5.33
N ALA A 99 -14.87 -17.70 -5.05
CA ALA A 99 -14.75 -16.67 -6.07
C ALA A 99 -13.41 -16.75 -6.82
N LEU A 100 -12.30 -16.94 -6.10
CA LEU A 100 -10.96 -17.11 -6.68
C LEU A 100 -10.85 -18.40 -7.51
N MET A 101 -11.44 -19.51 -7.06
CA MET A 101 -11.50 -20.75 -7.84
C MET A 101 -12.26 -20.56 -9.16
N LYS A 102 -13.39 -19.84 -9.13
CA LYS A 102 -14.16 -19.51 -10.32
C LYS A 102 -13.36 -18.61 -11.27
N GLU A 103 -12.64 -17.64 -10.71
CA GLU A 103 -11.80 -16.73 -11.49
C GLU A 103 -10.63 -17.46 -12.15
N GLN A 104 -9.95 -18.38 -11.46
CA GLN A 104 -8.93 -19.24 -12.08
C GLN A 104 -9.50 -20.09 -13.22
N ALA A 105 -10.68 -20.69 -13.03
CA ALA A 105 -11.32 -21.47 -14.08
C ALA A 105 -11.61 -20.61 -15.32
N ARG A 106 -12.07 -19.37 -15.13
CA ARG A 106 -12.27 -18.38 -16.20
C ARG A 106 -10.95 -18.04 -16.91
N ILE A 107 -9.92 -17.66 -16.15
CA ILE A 107 -8.59 -17.32 -16.70
C ILE A 107 -8.04 -18.47 -17.55
N ARG A 108 -8.12 -19.71 -17.06
CA ARG A 108 -7.66 -20.90 -17.80
C ARG A 108 -8.48 -21.17 -19.05
N ALA A 109 -9.81 -21.00 -19.00
CA ALA A 109 -10.68 -21.20 -20.15
C ALA A 109 -10.47 -20.15 -21.25
N GLU A 110 -10.14 -18.91 -20.87
CA GLU A 110 -9.93 -17.80 -21.80
C GLU A 110 -8.48 -17.65 -22.27
N ASN A 111 -7.56 -18.51 -21.81
CA ASN A 111 -6.11 -18.32 -21.96
C ASN A 111 -5.65 -16.92 -21.48
N GLY A 112 -6.20 -16.48 -20.34
CA GLY A 112 -5.88 -15.21 -19.68
C GLY A 112 -4.48 -15.18 -19.07
N LEU A 113 -4.21 -14.18 -18.22
CA LEU A 113 -2.86 -13.91 -17.70
C LEU A 113 -2.37 -14.99 -16.72
N PRO A 114 -1.26 -15.73 -17.02
CA PRO A 114 -0.75 -16.77 -16.12
C PRO A 114 -0.22 -16.24 -14.79
N GLN A 115 0.14 -14.95 -14.70
CA GLN A 115 0.48 -14.32 -13.43
C GLN A 115 -0.72 -14.27 -12.49
N ARG A 116 -1.91 -13.99 -13.04
CA ARG A 116 -3.15 -13.83 -12.28
C ARG A 116 -3.69 -15.14 -11.75
N ASP A 117 -3.63 -16.19 -12.56
CA ASP A 117 -3.95 -17.57 -12.13
C ASP A 117 -3.11 -17.97 -10.91
N ARG A 118 -1.79 -17.74 -10.98
CA ARG A 118 -0.86 -17.99 -9.86
C ARG A 118 -1.16 -17.11 -8.65
N PHE A 119 -1.57 -15.87 -8.85
CA PHE A 119 -1.89 -14.99 -7.74
C PHE A 119 -3.13 -15.45 -6.97
N CYS A 120 -4.15 -15.97 -7.67
CA CYS A 120 -5.28 -16.64 -7.02
C CYS A 120 -4.82 -17.82 -6.13
N ASP A 121 -3.84 -18.64 -6.57
CA ASP A 121 -3.31 -19.74 -5.74
C ASP A 121 -2.68 -19.20 -4.45
N ILE A 122 -1.88 -18.12 -4.56
CA ILE A 122 -1.23 -17.47 -3.42
C ILE A 122 -2.26 -16.95 -2.41
N LEU A 123 -3.30 -16.25 -2.89
CA LEU A 123 -4.33 -15.70 -2.01
C LEU A 123 -5.22 -16.79 -1.40
N MET A 124 -5.52 -17.86 -2.12
CA MET A 124 -6.22 -19.01 -1.56
C MET A 124 -5.40 -19.74 -0.50
N ASP A 125 -4.07 -19.82 -0.63
CA ASP A 125 -3.19 -20.33 0.43
C ASP A 125 -3.22 -19.41 1.65
N TYR A 126 -3.17 -18.10 1.42
CA TYR A 126 -3.26 -17.09 2.49
C TYR A 126 -4.59 -17.22 3.26
N LEU A 127 -5.73 -17.32 2.57
CA LEU A 127 -7.05 -17.50 3.19
C LEU A 127 -7.16 -18.79 4.03
N LYS A 128 -6.42 -19.84 3.68
CA LYS A 128 -6.44 -21.12 4.41
C LYS A 128 -5.49 -21.15 5.60
N ARG A 129 -4.35 -20.48 5.49
CA ARG A 129 -3.24 -20.59 6.45
C ARG A 129 -3.06 -19.36 7.32
N GLY A 130 -3.63 -18.22 6.93
CA GLY A 130 -3.47 -16.94 7.60
C GLY A 130 -2.07 -16.34 7.46
N VAL A 131 -1.22 -16.84 6.55
CA VAL A 131 0.12 -16.32 6.28
C VAL A 131 0.29 -16.00 4.80
N MET A 132 0.63 -14.76 4.48
CA MET A 132 0.90 -14.31 3.11
C MET A 132 2.38 -14.59 2.73
N PRO A 133 2.68 -15.47 1.75
CA PRO A 133 4.03 -16.00 1.54
C PRO A 133 5.14 -14.97 1.25
N PHE A 134 4.82 -13.83 0.65
CA PHE A 134 5.81 -12.82 0.27
C PHE A 134 5.89 -11.68 1.29
N ALA A 135 4.74 -11.16 1.72
CA ALA A 135 4.69 -10.01 2.61
C ALA A 135 5.01 -10.39 4.06
N ASP A 136 4.51 -11.53 4.53
CA ASP A 136 4.65 -11.93 5.94
C ASP A 136 5.96 -12.68 6.22
N ASN A 137 6.73 -13.01 5.16
CA ASN A 137 8.09 -13.55 5.26
C ASN A 137 9.16 -12.52 4.88
N ASP A 138 8.78 -11.24 4.73
CA ASP A 138 9.75 -10.17 4.53
C ASP A 138 10.64 -10.08 5.79
N LYS A 139 11.93 -9.76 5.62
CA LYS A 139 12.84 -9.48 6.74
C LYS A 139 12.35 -8.32 7.62
N ASN A 140 11.46 -7.49 7.10
CA ASN A 140 10.82 -6.41 7.82
C ASN A 140 9.53 -6.82 8.58
N TYR A 141 9.12 -8.10 8.58
CA TYR A 141 7.95 -8.55 9.35
C TYR A 141 8.05 -10.01 9.86
N PRO A 142 8.02 -10.24 11.19
CA PRO A 142 8.37 -9.25 12.20
C PRO A 142 9.82 -8.81 12.00
N TYR A 143 10.09 -7.52 12.17
CA TYR A 143 11.46 -7.02 12.08
C TYR A 143 12.34 -7.62 13.19
N HIS A 144 13.58 -7.94 12.82
CA HIS A 144 14.63 -8.35 13.74
C HIS A 144 15.92 -7.57 13.45
N GLU A 145 16.68 -7.26 14.49
CA GLU A 145 17.99 -6.63 14.30
C GLU A 145 18.95 -7.55 13.52
N PRO A 146 19.90 -6.98 12.76
CA PRO A 146 20.99 -7.75 12.17
C PRO A 146 21.76 -8.52 13.24
N GLU A 147 22.34 -9.68 12.86
CA GLU A 147 23.16 -10.50 13.79
C GLU A 147 24.34 -9.72 14.39
N GLU A 148 24.95 -8.85 13.59
CA GLU A 148 26.06 -7.98 13.98
C GLU A 148 25.73 -6.52 13.65
N PRO A 149 24.94 -5.84 14.49
CA PRO A 149 24.51 -4.47 14.21
C PRO A 149 25.68 -3.49 14.34
N GLN A 150 25.69 -2.48 13.48
CA GLN A 150 26.70 -1.43 13.41
C GLN A 150 26.09 -0.08 13.75
N THR A 151 26.80 0.77 14.47
CA THR A 151 26.24 2.08 14.82
C THR A 151 26.18 2.99 13.61
N LYS A 152 25.31 4.01 13.66
CA LYS A 152 25.24 5.09 12.67
C LYS A 152 26.62 5.66 12.33
N GLU A 153 27.47 5.90 13.32
CA GLU A 153 28.82 6.47 13.16
C GLU A 153 29.76 5.50 12.45
N GLN A 154 29.68 4.20 12.76
CA GLN A 154 30.47 3.17 12.08
C GLN A 154 30.08 3.05 10.61
N LEU A 155 28.78 3.09 10.32
CA LEU A 155 28.26 3.04 8.95
C LEU A 155 28.65 4.30 8.17
N TRP A 156 28.57 5.48 8.80
CA TRP A 156 29.02 6.72 8.18
C TRP A 156 30.53 6.71 7.87
N ALA A 157 31.36 6.25 8.81
CA ALA A 157 32.80 6.13 8.59
C ALA A 157 33.13 5.24 7.38
N LYS A 158 32.45 4.10 7.23
CA LYS A 158 32.60 3.21 6.06
C LYS A 158 32.19 3.89 4.76
N LEU A 159 31.09 4.65 4.77
CA LEU A 159 30.62 5.38 3.59
C LEU A 159 31.63 6.44 3.15
N VAL A 160 32.18 7.21 4.08
CA VAL A 160 33.21 8.23 3.81
C VAL A 160 34.53 7.61 3.35
N GLU A 161 34.91 6.44 3.88
CA GLU A 161 36.09 5.70 3.41
C GLU A 161 35.95 5.28 1.94
N GLN A 162 34.77 4.76 1.55
CA GLN A 162 34.47 4.38 0.18
C GLN A 162 34.34 5.58 -0.77
N ASN A 163 33.82 6.70 -0.28
CA ASN A 163 33.68 7.93 -1.06
C ASN A 163 33.93 9.17 -0.20
N LYS A 164 35.18 9.65 -0.25
CA LYS A 164 35.65 10.84 0.49
C LYS A 164 34.96 12.15 0.11
N LYS A 165 34.12 12.16 -0.93
CA LYS A 165 33.35 13.34 -1.36
C LYS A 165 31.98 13.44 -0.69
N LEU A 166 31.55 12.43 0.07
CA LEU A 166 30.27 12.48 0.77
C LEU A 166 30.30 13.57 1.84
N SER A 167 29.26 14.39 1.85
CA SER A 167 29.02 15.42 2.86
C SER A 167 27.87 14.97 3.76
N PRO A 168 27.94 15.16 5.10
CA PRO A 168 26.82 14.87 5.98
C PRO A 168 25.62 15.80 5.72
N ASP A 169 25.80 16.92 5.02
CA ASP A 169 24.74 17.86 4.66
C ASP A 169 24.09 17.57 3.32
N ASP A 170 24.62 16.62 2.55
CA ASP A 170 24.05 16.21 1.27
C ASP A 170 22.82 15.29 1.49
N PRO A 171 21.62 15.67 0.99
CA PRO A 171 20.42 14.83 1.11
C PRO A 171 20.59 13.41 0.58
N ASP A 172 21.36 13.21 -0.49
CA ASP A 172 21.58 11.88 -1.05
C ASP A 172 22.52 11.04 -0.18
N ALA A 173 23.53 11.67 0.43
CA ALA A 173 24.38 11.02 1.42
C ALA A 173 23.60 10.62 2.68
N ARG A 174 22.71 11.49 3.17
CA ARG A 174 21.81 11.20 4.31
C ARG A 174 20.88 10.03 4.02
N ARG A 175 20.26 10.00 2.84
CA ARG A 175 19.41 8.89 2.39
C ARG A 175 20.19 7.59 2.25
N LYS A 176 21.42 7.65 1.73
CA LYS A 176 22.32 6.51 1.63
C LYS A 176 22.68 5.96 3.01
N LEU A 177 23.00 6.84 3.96
CA LEU A 177 23.29 6.44 5.35
C LEU A 177 22.06 5.78 5.99
N TYR A 178 20.87 6.36 5.80
CA TYR A 178 19.62 5.77 6.30
C TYR A 178 19.41 4.35 5.78
N ASN A 179 19.57 4.13 4.47
CA ASN A 179 19.47 2.79 3.89
C ASN A 179 20.50 1.81 4.48
N HIS A 180 21.72 2.26 4.80
CA HIS A 180 22.72 1.43 5.47
C HIS A 180 22.32 1.12 6.92
N CYS A 181 21.74 2.09 7.64
CA CYS A 181 21.20 1.85 8.98
C CYS A 181 20.05 0.83 8.93
N CYS A 182 19.18 0.86 7.92
CA CYS A 182 18.14 -0.16 7.77
C CYS A 182 18.73 -1.56 7.54
N MET A 183 19.82 -1.68 6.77
CA MET A 183 20.40 -2.99 6.44
C MET A 183 21.30 -3.56 7.54
N PHE A 184 22.07 -2.71 8.22
CA PHE A 184 23.18 -3.12 9.07
C PHE A 184 23.16 -2.47 10.44
N GLY A 185 22.27 -1.51 10.68
CA GLY A 185 22.18 -0.76 11.93
C GLY A 185 21.27 -1.39 12.97
N THR A 186 21.25 -0.77 14.15
CA THR A 186 20.21 -1.05 15.16
C THR A 186 18.89 -0.43 14.75
N ALA A 187 17.77 -0.94 15.28
CA ALA A 187 16.47 -0.32 15.07
C ALA A 187 16.46 1.14 15.55
N ARG A 188 17.11 1.39 16.70
CA ARG A 188 17.21 2.71 17.33
C ARG A 188 17.92 3.71 16.44
N ASP A 189 19.11 3.37 15.95
CA ASP A 189 19.90 4.28 15.09
C ASP A 189 19.18 4.60 13.79
N ALA A 190 18.45 3.63 13.23
CA ALA A 190 17.68 3.84 12.01
C ALA A 190 16.50 4.81 12.22
N VAL A 191 15.71 4.64 13.28
CA VAL A 191 14.58 5.55 13.55
C VAL A 191 15.04 6.94 14.01
N ASP A 192 16.11 7.03 14.80
CA ASP A 192 16.69 8.32 15.20
C ASP A 192 17.19 9.08 13.97
N LEU A 193 17.89 8.38 13.05
CA LEU A 193 18.31 8.99 11.79
C LEU A 193 17.13 9.37 10.89
N PHE A 194 16.07 8.56 10.84
CA PHE A 194 14.84 8.90 10.10
C PHE A 194 14.20 10.20 10.58
N GLU A 195 14.22 10.43 11.90
CA GLU A 195 13.75 11.66 12.53
C GLU A 195 14.71 12.85 12.24
N GLU A 196 16.02 12.63 12.27
CA GLU A 196 17.04 13.66 11.95
C GLU A 196 16.95 14.19 10.51
N ILE A 197 16.59 13.32 9.56
CA ILE A 197 16.58 13.65 8.12
C ILE A 197 15.21 14.10 7.61
N GLN A 198 14.31 14.52 8.51
CA GLN A 198 13.03 15.09 8.11
C GLN A 198 13.21 16.21 7.07
N GLY A 199 12.42 16.15 6.00
CA GLY A 199 12.51 17.07 4.86
C GLY A 199 13.39 16.59 3.71
N VAL A 200 14.21 15.55 3.92
CA VAL A 200 14.85 14.82 2.81
C VAL A 200 13.77 14.00 2.09
N PRO A 201 13.65 14.08 0.75
CA PRO A 201 12.72 13.22 0.01
C PRO A 201 13.08 11.74 0.18
N MET A 202 12.17 10.96 0.75
CA MET A 202 12.35 9.52 0.98
C MET A 202 11.45 8.70 0.05
N ALA A 203 11.82 7.44 -0.20
CA ALA A 203 10.98 6.50 -0.93
C ALA A 203 9.92 5.88 -0.01
N ASP A 204 8.86 5.31 -0.57
CA ASP A 204 7.80 4.62 0.17
C ASP A 204 8.38 3.54 1.10
N SER A 205 9.32 2.74 0.59
CA SER A 205 10.02 1.70 1.35
C SER A 205 10.73 2.24 2.62
N SER A 206 11.23 3.47 2.60
CA SER A 206 11.88 4.08 3.76
C SER A 206 10.89 4.36 4.89
N TYR A 207 9.65 4.73 4.56
CA TYR A 207 8.61 4.89 5.58
C TYR A 207 8.22 3.53 6.17
N ARG A 208 8.04 2.51 5.32
CA ARG A 208 7.75 1.14 5.77
C ARG A 208 8.85 0.57 6.66
N ASP A 209 10.12 0.80 6.30
CA ASP A 209 11.27 0.45 7.10
C ASP A 209 11.25 1.10 8.50
N ALA A 210 10.93 2.40 8.56
CA ALA A 210 10.80 3.10 9.84
C ALA A 210 9.64 2.56 10.69
N ILE A 211 8.49 2.29 10.07
CA ILE A 211 7.30 1.73 10.74
C ILE A 211 7.62 0.39 11.39
N ALA A 212 8.22 -0.55 10.66
CA ALA A 212 8.59 -1.87 11.18
C ALA A 212 9.53 -1.76 12.41
N ARG A 213 10.46 -0.80 12.39
CA ARG A 213 11.41 -0.57 13.49
C ARG A 213 10.77 0.12 14.69
N TYR A 214 9.87 1.07 14.48
CA TYR A 214 9.08 1.65 15.57
C TYR A 214 8.23 0.57 16.26
N LEU A 215 7.58 -0.31 15.49
CA LEU A 215 6.82 -1.44 16.05
C LEU A 215 7.73 -2.38 16.86
N TYR A 216 8.90 -2.74 16.32
CA TYR A 216 9.90 -3.54 17.04
C TYR A 216 10.34 -2.90 18.37
N LEU A 217 10.49 -1.58 18.40
CA LEU A 217 10.86 -0.82 19.61
C LEU A 217 9.68 -0.58 20.57
N GLY A 218 8.46 -1.04 20.23
CA GLY A 218 7.25 -0.80 21.01
C GLY A 218 6.68 0.62 20.90
N GLU A 219 7.13 1.40 19.90
CA GLU A 219 6.74 2.81 19.68
C GLU A 219 5.54 2.90 18.72
N GLN A 220 4.42 2.28 19.09
CA GLN A 220 3.24 2.12 18.23
C GLN A 220 2.66 3.44 17.70
N GLU A 221 2.62 4.49 18.54
CA GLU A 221 2.13 5.81 18.12
C GLU A 221 3.04 6.46 17.06
N LYS A 222 4.36 6.28 17.16
CA LYS A 222 5.29 6.79 16.13
C LYS A 222 5.18 6.02 14.82
N ALA A 223 4.92 4.71 14.89
CA ALA A 223 4.63 3.90 13.73
C ALA A 223 3.37 4.43 13.01
N LEU A 224 2.28 4.68 13.75
CA LEU A 224 1.04 5.25 13.19
C LEU A 224 1.25 6.65 12.59
N GLN A 225 1.96 7.54 13.30
CA GLN A 225 2.31 8.87 12.77
C GLN A 225 3.15 8.79 11.49
N THR A 226 4.01 7.78 11.38
CA THR A 226 4.80 7.53 10.17
C THR A 226 3.92 7.01 9.03
N ALA A 227 2.93 6.16 9.32
CA ALA A 227 1.92 5.73 8.35
C ALA A 227 1.05 6.90 7.85
N GLU A 228 0.66 7.82 8.73
CA GLU A 228 -0.03 9.07 8.36
C GLU A 228 0.84 9.93 7.44
N ARG A 229 2.13 10.12 7.78
CA ARG A 229 3.07 10.86 6.92
C ARG A 229 3.23 10.19 5.55
N LEU A 230 3.27 8.87 5.50
CA LEU A 230 3.32 8.11 4.24
C LEU A 230 2.02 8.32 3.44
N ALA A 231 0.86 8.26 4.08
CA ALA A 231 -0.43 8.52 3.45
C ALA A 231 -0.50 9.95 2.87
N THR A 232 -0.06 10.96 3.61
CA THR A 232 0.00 12.35 3.13
C THR A 232 1.03 12.56 2.02
N SER A 233 2.12 11.79 2.01
CA SER A 233 3.15 11.91 0.96
C SER A 233 2.64 11.56 -0.44
N ARG A 234 1.55 10.77 -0.51
CA ARG A 234 0.96 10.22 -1.73
C ARG A 234 1.95 9.46 -2.62
N LEU A 235 3.03 8.94 -2.05
CA LEU A 235 3.94 8.00 -2.73
C LEU A 235 3.24 6.71 -3.16
N TRP A 236 2.09 6.41 -2.56
CA TRP A 236 1.19 5.32 -2.96
C TRP A 236 0.41 5.60 -4.26
N ALA A 237 0.21 6.86 -4.67
CA ALA A 237 -0.66 7.25 -5.78
C ALA A 237 0.03 7.16 -7.15
N VAL A 238 0.62 6.00 -7.46
CA VAL A 238 1.50 5.81 -8.62
C VAL A 238 0.82 5.18 -9.84
N ALA A 239 -0.39 4.65 -9.70
CA ALA A 239 -0.98 3.81 -10.74
C ALA A 239 -2.48 4.05 -10.95
N GLY A 240 -2.80 4.76 -12.03
CA GLY A 240 -4.16 4.89 -12.53
C GLY A 240 -5.00 5.93 -11.75
N PRO A 241 -5.90 6.62 -12.45
CA PRO A 241 -6.77 7.61 -11.82
C PRO A 241 -7.72 7.02 -10.77
N THR A 242 -7.99 5.71 -10.79
CA THR A 242 -8.92 5.05 -9.86
C THR A 242 -8.32 4.79 -8.48
N GLN A 243 -6.99 4.82 -8.35
CA GLN A 243 -6.29 4.67 -7.06
C GLN A 243 -6.47 5.97 -6.26
N VAL A 244 -7.52 6.03 -5.44
CA VAL A 244 -7.93 7.19 -4.65
C VAL A 244 -7.58 7.06 -3.17
N ARG A 245 -7.14 5.88 -2.73
CA ARG A 245 -6.68 5.60 -1.37
C ARG A 245 -5.37 4.79 -1.38
N PRO A 246 -4.61 4.73 -0.27
CA PRO A 246 -3.36 3.98 -0.19
C PRO A 246 -3.61 2.47 -0.08
N MET A 247 -4.18 1.86 -1.12
CA MET A 247 -4.53 0.43 -1.16
C MET A 247 -3.31 -0.49 -0.98
N SER A 248 -2.13 -0.04 -1.44
CA SER A 248 -0.84 -0.71 -1.18
C SER A 248 -0.47 -0.84 0.30
N PHE A 249 -1.18 -0.20 1.23
CA PHE A 249 -0.98 -0.39 2.66
C PHE A 249 -1.49 -1.77 3.13
N PHE A 250 -2.49 -2.36 2.45
CA PHE A 250 -2.98 -3.71 2.79
C PHE A 250 -1.93 -4.80 2.53
N GLU A 251 -0.98 -4.52 1.64
CA GLU A 251 0.14 -5.42 1.34
C GLU A 251 1.13 -5.49 2.50
N ASP A 252 1.30 -4.40 3.27
CA ASP A 252 2.25 -4.34 4.37
C ASP A 252 1.67 -4.95 5.65
N PRO A 253 2.19 -6.09 6.14
CA PRO A 253 1.70 -6.68 7.37
C PRO A 253 1.93 -5.79 8.60
N ASN A 254 2.91 -4.87 8.59
CA ASN A 254 3.11 -3.89 9.66
C ASN A 254 2.01 -2.82 9.70
N LEU A 255 1.30 -2.59 8.59
CA LEU A 255 0.21 -1.62 8.51
C LEU A 255 -1.17 -2.26 8.72
N ARG A 256 -1.32 -3.58 8.50
CA ARG A 256 -2.63 -4.27 8.56
C ARG A 256 -3.36 -4.03 9.88
N GLU A 257 -2.68 -4.10 11.02
CA GLU A 257 -3.33 -3.84 12.32
C GLU A 257 -3.90 -2.42 12.41
N PHE A 258 -3.17 -1.42 11.89
CA PHE A 258 -3.65 -0.04 11.85
C PHE A 258 -4.83 0.15 10.88
N LEU A 259 -4.90 -0.64 9.81
CA LEU A 259 -6.03 -0.58 8.89
C LEU A 259 -7.28 -1.23 9.49
N LEU A 260 -7.12 -2.26 10.33
CA LEU A 260 -8.23 -2.97 10.95
C LEU A 260 -8.75 -2.27 12.22
N GLU A 261 -7.93 -1.44 12.87
CA GLU A 261 -8.31 -0.68 14.06
C GLU A 261 -9.01 0.65 13.67
N PRO A 262 -10.24 0.93 14.19
CA PRO A 262 -11.03 2.06 13.75
C PRO A 262 -10.40 3.44 13.85
N GLU A 263 -9.72 3.74 14.95
CA GLU A 263 -9.11 5.06 15.18
C GLU A 263 -7.89 5.29 14.27
N SER A 264 -7.05 4.27 14.16
CA SER A 264 -5.87 4.25 13.31
C SER A 264 -6.25 4.39 11.83
N LEU A 265 -7.24 3.64 11.35
CA LEU A 265 -7.70 3.77 9.96
C LEU A 265 -8.30 5.14 9.69
N ARG A 266 -9.05 5.71 10.64
CA ARG A 266 -9.58 7.07 10.51
C ARG A 266 -8.46 8.09 10.31
N ARG A 267 -7.40 8.01 11.12
CA ARG A 267 -6.23 8.90 11.02
C ARG A 267 -5.51 8.75 9.69
N ILE A 268 -5.24 7.51 9.26
CA ILE A 268 -4.62 7.22 7.96
C ILE A 268 -5.49 7.75 6.80
N ARG A 269 -6.81 7.53 6.86
CA ARG A 269 -7.75 8.06 5.87
C ARG A 269 -7.65 9.58 5.79
N GLU A 270 -7.75 10.28 6.91
CA GLU A 270 -7.72 11.75 6.96
C GLU A 270 -6.38 12.28 6.44
N ALA A 271 -5.27 11.63 6.80
CA ALA A 271 -3.95 11.95 6.29
C ALA A 271 -3.83 11.77 4.75
N ALA A 272 -4.47 10.74 4.19
CA ALA A 272 -4.46 10.47 2.75
C ALA A 272 -5.23 11.54 1.92
N LEU A 273 -6.20 12.23 2.53
CA LEU A 273 -6.97 13.30 1.86
C LEU A 273 -6.15 14.56 1.64
N ILE A 274 -5.08 14.76 2.42
CA ILE A 274 -4.23 15.94 2.34
C ILE A 274 -3.34 15.87 1.08
N ASP A 275 -3.41 16.89 0.23
CA ASP A 275 -2.41 17.11 -0.84
C ASP A 275 -1.34 18.08 -0.31
N ASN A 276 -0.16 17.55 0.00
CA ASN A 276 0.99 18.36 0.44
C ASN A 276 1.83 18.90 -0.73
N GLY A 277 1.32 18.82 -1.96
CA GLY A 277 1.98 19.35 -3.16
C GLY A 277 3.08 18.45 -3.74
N THR A 278 3.25 17.22 -3.23
CA THR A 278 4.18 16.23 -3.82
C THR A 278 3.65 15.63 -5.13
N LEU A 279 2.33 15.65 -5.33
CA LEU A 279 1.71 15.20 -6.58
C LEU A 279 1.94 16.22 -7.69
N THR A 280 2.83 15.87 -8.62
CA THR A 280 2.80 16.51 -9.94
C THR A 280 1.63 15.91 -10.72
N ARG A 281 0.43 16.50 -10.59
CA ARG A 281 -0.77 16.14 -11.37
C ARG A 281 -0.47 16.38 -12.87
N LYS A 282 0.07 15.40 -13.58
CA LYS A 282 0.33 15.46 -15.03
C LYS A 282 -0.89 15.02 -15.85
#